data_AF-A0A939LYA6-F1
#
_entry.id   AF-A0A939LYA6-F1
#
_cell.length_a   1.000
_cell.length_b   1.000
_cell.length_c   1.000
_cell.angle_alpha   90.00
_cell.angle_beta   90.00
_cell.angle_gamma   90.00
#
_symmetry.space_group_name_H-M   'P 1'
#
loop_
_entity.id
_entity.type
_entity.pdbx_description
1 polymer ?
#
loop_
_entity_poly.entity_id
_entity_poly.type
_entity_poly.pdbx_seq_one_letter_code
_entity_poly.pdbx_strand_id
1 'polypeptide(L)'
;ECEPPRRYTTTWEYAGESPSTVEVTVTEHPEGAVLTLRHTDLADAGYGAGWQAYLEQLARDRPAAASSAVDPDRPAGVSWDARFAALHAVWGPR
;
A
#
# COMPACT_ATOMS: atom_id res chain seq x y z
N GLU A 1 5.24 -9.48 14.38
CA GLU A 1 4.43 -9.12 15.56
C GLU A 1 2.99 -8.89 15.13
N CYS A 2 2.01 -9.29 15.94
CA CYS A 2 0.60 -9.12 15.62
C CYS A 2 -0.16 -8.68 16.87
N GLU A 3 -0.78 -7.51 16.80
CA GLU A 3 -1.60 -6.92 17.88
C GLU A 3 -3.00 -6.62 17.31
N PRO A 4 -3.88 -7.64 17.19
CA PRO A 4 -5.21 -7.43 16.63
C PRO A 4 -6.08 -6.51 17.52
N PRO A 5 -6.94 -5.64 16.92
CA PRO A 5 -7.08 -5.35 15.49
C PRO A 5 -6.21 -4.18 15.00
N ARG A 6 -5.23 -3.73 15.79
CA ARG A 6 -4.59 -2.41 15.66
C ARG A 6 -3.32 -2.41 14.83
N ARG A 7 -2.51 -3.47 14.89
CA ARG A 7 -1.18 -3.47 14.31
C ARG A 7 -0.73 -4.85 13.86
N TYR A 8 -0.03 -4.88 12.74
CA TYR A 8 0.68 -6.05 12.25
C TYR A 8 2.02 -5.61 11.66
N THR A 9 3.10 -6.26 12.09
CA THR A 9 4.45 -6.00 11.59
C THR A 9 5.09 -7.30 11.16
N THR A 10 5.66 -7.32 9.95
CA THR A 10 6.36 -8.48 9.41
C THR A 10 7.65 -8.07 8.70
N THR A 11 8.59 -9.01 8.66
CA THR A 11 9.75 -8.91 7.79
C THR A 11 9.32 -9.19 6.35
N TRP A 12 9.90 -8.45 5.41
CA TRP A 12 9.78 -8.65 3.98
C TRP A 12 11.11 -9.17 3.45
N GLU A 13 11.07 -10.33 2.79
CA GLU A 13 12.25 -10.99 2.24
C GLU A 13 12.09 -11.12 0.73
N TYR A 14 13.06 -10.57 -0.02
CA TYR A 14 13.12 -10.67 -1.47
C TYR A 14 14.52 -11.11 -1.91
N ALA A 15 14.58 -11.97 -2.93
CA ALA A 15 15.83 -12.58 -3.35
C ALA A 15 16.82 -11.51 -3.85
N GLY A 16 18.00 -11.44 -3.24
CA GLY A 16 19.03 -10.47 -3.58
C GLY A 16 18.93 -9.13 -2.85
N GLU A 17 17.95 -8.95 -1.97
CA GLU A 17 17.76 -7.74 -1.15
C GLU A 17 18.05 -8.02 0.33
N SER A 18 18.44 -6.97 1.06
CA SER A 18 18.45 -7.05 2.53
C SER A 18 17.01 -7.10 3.04
N PRO A 19 16.72 -7.85 4.12
CA PRO A 19 15.38 -7.87 4.70
C PRO A 19 14.90 -6.48 5.10
N SER A 20 13.65 -6.16 4.77
CA SER A 20 12.99 -4.90 5.09
C SER A 20 11.79 -5.15 6.02
N THR A 21 11.16 -4.08 6.51
CA THR A 21 10.03 -4.21 7.47
C THR A 21 8.76 -3.59 6.92
N VAL A 22 7.66 -4.35 6.95
CA VAL A 22 6.32 -3.87 6.65
C VAL A 22 5.51 -3.79 7.93
N GLU A 23 5.01 -2.60 8.22
CA GLU A 23 4.07 -2.33 9.29
C GLU A 23 2.73 -1.87 8.72
N VAL A 24 1.65 -2.45 9.24
CA VAL A 24 0.28 -2.04 8.99
C VAL A 24 -0.34 -1.63 10.32
N THR A 25 -0.93 -0.44 10.36
CA THR A 25 -1.71 0.03 11.51
C THR A 25 -3.14 0.35 11.08
N VAL A 26 -4.08 0.13 11.99
CA VAL A 26 -5.51 0.41 11.80
C VAL A 26 -6.00 1.26 12.97
N THR A 27 -6.43 2.48 12.64
CA THR A 27 -7.01 3.42 13.60
C THR A 27 -8.49 3.66 13.31
N GLU A 28 -9.25 4.02 14.34
CA GLU A 28 -10.66 4.36 14.20
C GLU A 28 -10.85 5.69 13.46
N HIS A 29 -11.92 5.78 12.67
CA HIS A 29 -12.35 6.98 11.99
C HIS A 29 -13.89 7.06 12.01
N PRO A 30 -14.51 8.25 12.05
CA PRO A 30 -15.98 8.37 12.04
C PRO A 30 -16.67 7.67 10.86
N GLU A 31 -15.98 7.56 9.72
CA GLU A 31 -16.47 6.87 8.50
C GLU A 31 -15.95 5.43 8.35
N GLY A 32 -15.29 4.87 9.37
CA GLY A 32 -14.77 3.50 9.34
C GLY A 32 -13.42 3.36 10.04
N ALA A 33 -12.38 3.03 9.28
CA ALA A 33 -11.03 2.88 9.80
C ALA A 33 -10.00 3.43 8.80
N VAL A 34 -8.90 3.97 9.33
CA VAL A 34 -7.73 4.34 8.51
C VAL A 34 -6.71 3.22 8.62
N LEU A 35 -6.39 2.62 7.47
CA LEU A 35 -5.28 1.69 7.32
C LEU A 35 -4.05 2.46 6.85
N THR A 36 -2.96 2.42 7.62
CA THR A 36 -1.67 2.98 7.21
C THR A 36 -0.67 1.85 7.00
N LEU A 37 -0.04 1.81 5.83
CA LEU A 37 1.06 0.90 5.52
C LEU A 37 2.37 1.68 5.49
N ARG A 38 3.38 1.18 6.21
CA ARG A 38 4.73 1.71 6.21
C ARG A 38 5.70 0.58 5.86
N HIS A 39 6.48 0.76 4.80
CA HIS A 39 7.57 -0.15 4.43
C HIS A 39 8.90 0.58 4.67
N THR A 40 9.69 0.13 5.65
CA THR A 40 11.00 0.71 6.01
C THR A 40 12.14 -0.19 5.59
N ASP A 41 13.35 0.38 5.59
CA ASP A 41 14.59 -0.33 5.24
C ASP A 41 14.58 -0.85 3.79
N LEU A 42 13.86 -0.10 2.94
CA LEU A 42 13.71 -0.35 1.52
C LEU A 42 15.01 -0.07 0.76
N ALA A 43 15.40 -1.00 -0.10
CA ALA A 43 16.45 -0.78 -1.10
C ALA A 43 15.95 0.02 -2.31
N ASP A 44 14.63 -0.03 -2.59
CA ASP A 44 14.01 0.57 -3.77
C ASP A 44 12.69 1.27 -3.41
N ALA A 45 12.49 2.49 -3.92
CA ALA A 45 11.24 3.24 -3.81
C ALA A 45 10.12 2.66 -4.69
N GLY A 46 10.46 1.83 -5.69
CA GLY A 46 9.51 1.16 -6.58
C GLY A 46 8.47 0.29 -5.87
N TYR A 47 8.76 -0.17 -4.65
CA TYR A 47 7.77 -0.84 -3.78
C TYR A 47 6.53 0.02 -3.52
N GLY A 48 6.66 1.36 -3.55
CA GLY A 48 5.53 2.29 -3.42
C GLY A 48 4.47 2.08 -4.50
N ALA A 49 4.87 1.81 -5.75
CA ALA A 49 3.95 1.52 -6.84
C ALA A 49 3.14 0.24 -6.57
N GLY A 50 3.80 -0.80 -6.06
CA GLY A 50 3.15 -2.07 -5.73
C GLY A 50 2.15 -1.94 -4.60
N TRP A 51 2.53 -1.22 -3.53
CA TRP A 51 1.66 -0.96 -2.39
C TRP A 51 0.46 -0.10 -2.76
N GLN A 52 0.67 0.99 -3.49
CA GLN A 52 -0.43 1.83 -3.95
C GLN A 52 -1.40 1.05 -4.85
N ALA A 53 -0.89 0.28 -5.83
CA ALA A 53 -1.74 -0.56 -6.67
C ALA A 53 -2.55 -1.58 -5.85
N TYR A 54 -1.94 -2.20 -4.84
CA TYR A 54 -2.63 -3.14 -3.95
C TYR A 54 -3.71 -2.46 -3.09
N LEU A 55 -3.41 -1.34 -2.44
CA LEU A 55 -4.37 -0.59 -1.61
C LEU A 55 -5.54 -0.06 -2.43
N GLU A 56 -5.28 0.35 -3.67
CA GLU A 56 -6.32 0.69 -4.63
C GLU A 56 -7.25 -0.50 -4.91
N GLN A 57 -6.73 -1.71 -5.12
CA GLN A 57 -7.58 -2.90 -5.29
C GLN A 57 -8.38 -3.22 -4.04
N LEU A 58 -7.76 -3.13 -2.85
CA LEU A 58 -8.41 -3.33 -1.56
C LEU A 58 -9.64 -2.40 -1.41
N ALA A 59 -9.52 -1.15 -1.87
CA ALA A 59 -10.61 -0.18 -1.87
C ALA A 59 -11.76 -0.50 -2.86
N ARG A 60 -11.56 -1.42 -3.81
CA ARG A 60 -12.66 -1.93 -4.66
C ARG A 60 -13.49 -2.97 -3.93
N ASP A 61 -12.83 -3.88 -3.22
CA ASP A 61 -13.48 -4.97 -2.50
C ASP A 61 -14.15 -4.46 -1.21
N ARG A 62 -13.58 -3.40 -0.61
CA ARG A 62 -14.13 -2.66 0.52
C ARG A 62 -14.26 -1.19 0.13
N PRO A 63 -15.47 -0.72 -0.19
CA PRO A 63 -15.66 0.66 -0.63
C PRO A 63 -14.99 1.65 0.32
N ALA A 64 -14.13 2.51 -0.23
CA ALA A 64 -13.46 3.55 0.53
C ALA A 64 -14.49 4.56 1.08
N ALA A 65 -14.23 5.06 2.30
CA ALA A 65 -14.98 6.17 2.88
C ALA A 65 -14.85 7.43 2.01
N ALA A 66 -15.80 8.36 2.11
CA ALA A 66 -15.75 9.61 1.33
C ALA A 66 -14.53 10.46 1.70
N SER A 67 -14.07 10.37 2.95
CA SER A 67 -12.84 11.00 3.43
C SER A 67 -11.53 10.34 2.98
N SER A 68 -11.59 9.22 2.26
CA SER A 68 -10.39 8.46 1.90
C SER A 68 -9.55 9.22 0.89
N ALA A 69 -8.23 9.18 1.04
CA ALA A 69 -7.33 9.66 0.01
C ALA A 69 -7.46 8.77 -1.24
N VAL A 70 -7.85 9.37 -2.36
CA VAL A 70 -7.94 8.70 -3.66
C VAL A 70 -7.01 9.41 -4.63
N ASP A 71 -6.23 8.63 -5.37
CA ASP A 71 -5.46 9.17 -6.49
C ASP A 71 -6.44 9.65 -7.58
N PRO A 72 -6.46 10.95 -7.92
CA PRO A 72 -7.39 11.49 -8.92
C PRO A 72 -7.13 10.95 -10.33
N ASP A 73 -5.90 10.49 -10.60
CA ASP A 73 -5.49 9.95 -11.89
C ASP A 73 -5.70 8.43 -11.99
N ARG A 74 -6.37 7.84 -11.00
CA ARG A 74 -6.65 6.40 -10.95
C ARG A 74 -7.62 5.97 -12.06
N PRO A 75 -7.21 5.06 -12.97
CA PRO A 75 -8.13 4.50 -13.95
C PRO A 75 -9.09 3.49 -13.31
N ALA A 76 -10.37 3.53 -13.70
CA ALA A 76 -11.37 2.57 -13.26
C ALA A 76 -11.10 1.17 -13.84
N GLY A 77 -11.33 0.12 -13.04
CA GLY A 77 -11.27 -1.27 -13.50
C GLY A 77 -9.91 -1.81 -13.94
N VAL A 78 -8.81 -1.09 -13.68
CA VAL A 78 -7.45 -1.51 -14.08
C VAL A 78 -6.95 -2.73 -13.28
N SER A 79 -6.21 -3.63 -13.91
CA SER A 79 -5.55 -4.74 -13.22
C SER A 79 -4.43 -4.23 -12.29
N TRP A 80 -3.96 -5.09 -11.37
CA TRP A 80 -2.82 -4.73 -10.53
C TRP A 80 -1.58 -4.50 -11.39
N ASP A 81 -1.26 -5.42 -12.31
CA ASP A 81 -0.07 -5.32 -13.17
C ASP A 81 -0.02 -4.04 -14.00
N ALA A 82 -1.15 -3.68 -14.62
CA ALA A 82 -1.23 -2.48 -15.44
C ALA A 82 -1.11 -1.21 -14.58
N ARG A 83 -1.68 -1.22 -13.37
CA ARG A 83 -1.58 -0.08 -12.45
C ARG A 83 -0.18 0.05 -11.88
N PHE A 84 0.44 -1.06 -11.48
CA PHE A 84 1.82 -1.12 -11.02
C PHE A 84 2.77 -0.55 -12.08
N ALA A 85 2.67 -1.01 -13.33
CA ALA A 85 3.51 -0.53 -14.42
C ALA A 85 3.38 0.99 -14.65
N ALA A 86 2.16 1.54 -14.57
CA ALA A 86 1.93 2.98 -14.69
C ALA A 86 2.53 3.77 -13.50
N LEU A 87 2.37 3.26 -12.29
CA LEU A 87 2.88 3.90 -11.07
C LEU A 87 4.41 3.77 -10.91
N HIS A 88 5.02 2.73 -11.49
CA HIS A 88 6.47 2.55 -11.45
C HIS A 88 7.23 3.73 -12.07
N ALA A 89 6.65 4.42 -13.05
CA ALA A 89 7.22 5.64 -13.62
C ALA A 89 7.18 6.82 -12.64
N VAL A 90 6.23 6.85 -11.71
CA VAL A 90 6.04 7.90 -10.71
C VAL A 90 6.91 7.65 -9.47
N TRP A 91 7.02 6.38 -9.07
CA TRP A 91 7.79 5.92 -7.91
C TRP A 91 9.25 5.57 -8.23
N GLY A 92 9.65 5.63 -9.49
CA GLY A 92 11.03 5.37 -9.92
C GLY A 92 12.04 6.35 -9.29
N PRO A 93 13.34 6.01 -9.33
CA PRO A 93 14.38 6.88 -8.81
C PRO A 93 14.31 8.26 -9.47
N ARG A 94 14.32 9.31 -8.63
CA ARG A 94 14.42 10.71 -9.07
C ARG A 94 15.85 11.08 -9.45
#